data_AF-M1J6B6-F1
#
_entry.id   AF-M1J6B6-F1
#
_cell.length_a   1.000
_cell.length_b   1.000
_cell.length_c   1.000
_cell.angle_alpha   90.00
_cell.angle_beta   90.00
_cell.angle_gamma   90.00
#
_symmetry.space_group_name_H-M   'P 1'
#
loop_
_entity.id
_entity.type
_entity.pdbx_description
1 polymer ?
#
loop_
_entity_poly.entity_id
_entity_poly.type
_entity_poly.pdbx_seq_one_letter_code
_entity_poly.pdbx_strand_id
1 'polypeptide(L)'
;MSAVTEDGLKPTIVLVSASELEEEVKKLSDKVNNLVTDSRAQNEELKTEINNIKSLISWLSIARSQGIWKAKTCKHSVNEKCNAWNISDPEKLGIPQEYVSEGENGSKKVLVGKFSEICITCPLYDPKGR
;
A
#
# COMPACT_ATOMS: atom_id res chain seq x y z
N MET A 1 75.86 34.99 0.01
CA MET A 1 75.42 33.65 -0.44
C MET A 1 75.76 32.69 0.68
N SER A 2 74.86 31.94 1.31
CA SER A 2 73.47 31.60 0.96
C SER A 2 72.61 31.56 2.21
N ALA A 3 71.37 32.01 2.06
CA ALA A 3 70.27 31.76 2.96
C ALA A 3 69.86 30.28 2.86
N VAL A 4 69.55 29.66 3.99
CA VAL A 4 68.53 28.62 4.07
C VAL A 4 67.64 28.99 5.24
N THR A 5 66.45 29.45 4.88
CA THR A 5 65.39 29.95 5.72
C THR A 5 64.90 28.89 6.71
N GLU A 6 64.86 29.23 7.99
CA GLU A 6 63.94 28.61 8.94
C GLU A 6 62.52 28.92 8.47
N ASP A 7 61.96 28.01 7.67
CA ASP A 7 60.62 28.16 7.10
C ASP A 7 59.58 27.89 8.19
N GLY A 8 59.26 28.92 8.95
CA GLY A 8 57.89 29.37 9.09
C GLY A 8 56.83 28.40 9.65
N LEU A 9 57.12 27.59 10.67
CA LEU A 9 56.05 27.07 11.52
C LEU A 9 55.54 28.20 12.44
N LYS A 10 54.68 29.07 11.90
CA LYS A 10 53.86 29.96 12.75
C LYS A 10 52.91 29.08 13.56
N PRO A 11 52.98 29.06 14.90
CA PRO A 11 51.94 28.45 15.69
C PRO A 11 50.72 29.37 15.61
N THR A 12 49.83 29.10 14.67
CA THR A 12 48.54 29.78 14.60
C THR A 12 47.69 29.25 15.76
N ILE A 13 47.79 29.91 16.91
CA ILE A 13 46.90 29.67 18.04
C ILE A 13 45.57 30.34 17.69
N VAL A 14 44.61 29.55 17.21
CA VAL A 14 43.23 30.01 17.04
C VAL A 14 42.58 29.96 18.41
N LEU A 15 42.53 31.11 19.09
CA LEU A 15 41.79 31.27 20.34
C LEU A 15 40.31 31.38 20.00
N VAL A 16 39.61 30.25 20.03
CA VAL A 16 38.14 30.22 19.99
C VAL A 16 37.65 30.60 21.38
N SER A 17 36.80 31.61 21.47
CA SER A 17 36.23 32.00 22.76
C SER A 17 35.29 30.90 23.27
N ALA A 18 35.27 30.68 24.59
CA ALA A 18 34.36 29.72 25.19
C ALA A 18 32.89 30.03 24.84
N SER A 19 32.54 31.31 24.67
CA SER A 19 31.23 31.77 24.22
C SER A 19 30.86 31.34 22.80
N GLU A 20 31.81 31.34 21.85
CA GLU A 20 31.57 30.86 20.49
C GLU A 20 31.29 29.35 20.48
N LEU A 21 32.04 28.59 21.29
CA LEU A 21 31.82 27.16 21.48
C LEU A 21 30.47 26.86 22.12
N GLU A 22 30.06 27.62 23.14
CA GLU A 22 28.74 27.48 23.76
C GLU A 22 27.60 27.75 22.76
N GLU A 23 27.77 28.74 21.89
CA GLU A 23 26.78 29.05 20.86
C GLU A 23 26.69 27.95 19.78
N GLU A 24 27.83 27.38 19.38
CA GLU A 24 27.87 26.22 18.48
C GLU A 24 27.23 24.96 19.10
N VAL A 25 27.52 24.67 20.37
CA VAL A 25 26.91 23.54 21.10
C VAL A 25 25.39 23.71 21.18
N LYS A 26 24.92 24.94 21.42
CA LYS A 26 23.48 25.25 21.43
C LYS A 26 22.84 25.02 20.05
N LYS A 27 23.45 25.54 18.99
CA LYS A 27 22.97 25.32 17.60
C LYS A 27 22.92 23.84 17.23
N LEU A 28 23.93 23.07 17.63
CA LEU A 28 23.97 21.63 17.39
C LEU A 28 22.90 20.89 18.21
N SER A 29 22.70 21.27 19.48
CA SER A 29 21.65 20.69 20.33
C SER A 29 20.26 20.95 19.79
N ASP A 30 19.98 22.18 19.35
CA ASP A 30 18.70 22.56 18.73
C ASP A 30 18.48 21.78 17.43
N LYS A 31 19.54 21.59 16.62
CA LYS A 31 19.48 20.78 15.40
C LYS A 31 19.17 19.31 15.70
N VAL A 32 19.79 18.73 16.74
CA VAL A 32 19.50 17.36 17.19
C VAL A 32 18.06 17.23 17.66
N ASN A 33 17.56 18.17 18.46
CA ASN A 33 16.19 18.16 18.97
C ASN A 33 15.15 18.24 17.85
N ASN A 34 15.39 19.07 16.84
CA ASN A 34 14.51 19.17 15.67
C ASN A 34 14.49 17.85 14.88
N LEU A 35 15.66 17.25 14.61
CA LEU A 35 15.73 15.96 13.91
C LEU A 35 15.00 14.83 14.65
N VAL A 36 15.09 14.80 15.98
CA VAL A 36 14.36 13.82 16.81
C VAL A 36 12.85 14.04 16.71
N THR A 37 12.41 15.30 16.74
CA THR A 37 11.00 15.66 16.66
C THR A 37 10.42 15.31 15.29
N ASP A 38 11.13 15.65 14.21
CA ASP A 38 10.75 15.32 12.83
C ASP A 38 10.67 13.79 12.64
N SER A 39 11.67 13.06 13.12
CA SER A 39 11.69 11.59 13.05
C SER A 39 10.53 10.97 13.82
N ARG A 40 10.14 11.56 14.96
CA ARG A 40 8.98 11.09 15.73
C ARG A 40 7.68 11.33 14.97
N ALA A 41 7.52 12.50 14.35
CA ALA A 41 6.34 12.82 13.54
C ALA A 41 6.21 11.86 12.35
N GLN A 42 7.29 11.62 11.61
CA GLN A 42 7.34 10.65 10.50
C GLN A 42 6.99 9.23 10.97
N ASN A 43 7.49 8.81 12.13
CA ASN A 43 7.15 7.49 12.68
C ASN A 43 5.67 7.35 13.04
N GLU A 44 5.04 8.39 13.59
CA GLU A 44 3.61 8.37 13.88
C GLU A 44 2.75 8.39 12.60
N GLU A 45 3.18 9.11 11.57
CA GLU A 45 2.56 9.09 10.24
C GLU A 45 2.63 7.68 9.63
N LEU A 46 3.81 7.06 9.62
CA LEU A 46 3.98 5.68 9.14
C LEU A 46 3.13 4.67 9.92
N LYS A 47 3.03 4.80 11.25
CA LYS A 47 2.13 3.94 12.05
C LYS A 47 0.67 4.12 11.63
N THR A 48 0.26 5.35 11.36
CA THR A 48 -1.10 5.67 10.91
C THR A 48 -1.37 5.04 9.54
N GLU A 49 -0.45 5.17 8.59
CA GLU A 49 -0.55 4.53 7.27
C GLU A 49 -0.61 3.00 7.38
N ILE A 50 0.25 2.38 8.20
CA ILE A 50 0.23 0.94 8.45
C ILE A 50 -1.13 0.50 9.02
N ASN A 51 -1.68 1.25 9.96
CA ASN A 51 -2.99 0.94 10.55
C ASN A 51 -4.12 1.07 9.51
N ASN A 52 -4.06 2.08 8.63
CA ASN A 52 -5.00 2.23 7.52
C ASN A 52 -4.91 1.04 6.55
N ILE A 53 -3.70 0.63 6.17
CA ILE A 53 -3.49 -0.54 5.30
C ILE A 53 -4.06 -1.81 5.96
N LYS A 54 -3.80 -2.03 7.26
CA LYS A 54 -4.37 -3.17 8.00
C LYS A 54 -5.89 -3.17 7.98
N SER A 55 -6.50 -2.01 8.19
CA SER A 55 -7.95 -1.84 8.13
C SER A 55 -8.51 -2.18 6.75
N LEU A 56 -7.88 -1.69 5.68
CA LEU A 56 -8.26 -1.99 4.29
C LEU A 56 -8.14 -3.48 3.97
N ILE A 57 -7.06 -4.14 4.39
CA ILE A 57 -6.88 -5.59 4.21
C ILE A 57 -7.99 -6.37 4.93
N SER A 58 -8.35 -5.97 6.15
CA SER A 58 -9.45 -6.57 6.90
C SER A 58 -10.78 -6.44 6.13
N TRP A 59 -11.08 -5.25 5.61
CA TRP A 59 -12.27 -5.03 4.80
C TRP A 59 -12.29 -5.85 3.51
N LEU A 60 -11.16 -5.97 2.82
CA LEU A 60 -11.03 -6.82 1.65
C LEU A 60 -11.31 -8.29 1.97
N SER A 61 -10.87 -8.78 3.13
CA SER A 61 -11.14 -10.15 3.59
C SER A 61 -12.63 -10.40 3.85
N ILE A 62 -13.32 -9.45 4.48
CA ILE A 62 -14.77 -9.50 4.70
C ILE A 62 -15.50 -9.48 3.35
N ALA A 63 -15.13 -8.57 2.44
CA ALA A 63 -15.73 -8.48 1.12
C ALA A 63 -15.56 -9.78 0.34
N ARG A 64 -14.35 -10.37 0.31
CA ARG A 64 -14.11 -11.69 -0.31
C ARG A 64 -14.99 -12.77 0.28
N SER A 65 -15.10 -12.83 1.61
CA SER A 65 -15.98 -13.80 2.29
C SER A 65 -17.45 -13.64 1.85
N GLN A 66 -17.90 -12.40 1.66
CA GLN A 66 -19.23 -12.10 1.15
C GLN A 66 -19.41 -12.54 -0.32
N GLY A 67 -18.40 -12.34 -1.16
CA GLY A 67 -18.36 -12.83 -2.54
C GLY A 67 -18.48 -14.34 -2.62
N ILE A 68 -17.68 -15.07 -1.84
CA ILE A 68 -17.73 -16.53 -1.73
C ILE A 68 -19.11 -17.00 -1.27
N TRP A 69 -19.66 -16.37 -0.23
CA TRP A 69 -20.99 -16.72 0.27
C TRP A 69 -22.04 -16.52 -0.82
N LYS A 70 -22.09 -15.35 -1.46
CA LYS A 70 -23.03 -15.05 -2.56
C LYS A 70 -22.88 -16.03 -3.72
N ALA A 71 -21.65 -16.38 -4.11
CA ALA A 71 -21.39 -17.34 -5.19
C ALA A 71 -21.97 -18.74 -4.88
N LYS A 72 -21.95 -19.16 -3.61
CA LYS A 72 -22.49 -20.47 -3.18
C LYS A 72 -24.02 -20.46 -3.04
N THR A 73 -24.57 -19.37 -2.51
CA THR A 73 -25.99 -19.27 -2.14
C THR A 73 -26.88 -18.69 -3.23
N CYS A 74 -26.34 -18.07 -4.27
CA CYS A 74 -27.14 -17.46 -5.34
C CYS A 74 -27.77 -18.51 -6.27
N LYS A 75 -29.07 -18.39 -6.57
CA LYS A 75 -29.81 -19.27 -7.49
C LYS A 75 -29.29 -19.22 -8.93
N HIS A 76 -28.65 -18.11 -9.31
CA HIS A 76 -28.05 -17.95 -10.64
C HIS A 76 -26.68 -18.65 -10.77
N SER A 77 -26.12 -19.16 -9.66
CA SER A 77 -24.88 -19.95 -9.65
C SER A 77 -25.22 -21.43 -9.85
N VAL A 78 -24.95 -21.93 -11.07
CA VAL A 78 -25.21 -23.32 -11.48
C VAL A 78 -23.93 -23.90 -12.06
N ASN A 79 -23.52 -25.07 -11.57
CA ASN A 79 -22.26 -25.73 -11.97
C ASN A 79 -21.06 -24.78 -11.90
N GLU A 80 -20.98 -23.99 -10.82
CA GLU A 80 -19.94 -22.99 -10.58
C GLU A 80 -19.90 -21.82 -11.56
N LYS A 81 -20.90 -21.68 -12.45
CA LYS A 81 -21.04 -20.59 -13.42
C LYS A 81 -22.15 -19.64 -13.01
N CYS A 82 -21.90 -18.33 -13.16
CA CYS A 82 -22.96 -17.33 -13.03
C CYS A 82 -23.76 -17.25 -14.34
N ASN A 83 -25.03 -17.61 -14.28
CA ASN A 83 -25.92 -17.52 -15.44
C ASN A 83 -26.59 -16.16 -15.61
N ALA A 84 -26.64 -15.33 -14.55
CA ALA A 84 -27.25 -14.00 -14.59
C ALA A 84 -26.45 -12.99 -15.43
N TRP A 85 -25.12 -13.13 -15.48
CA TRP A 85 -24.26 -12.22 -16.22
C TRP A 85 -23.92 -12.82 -17.60
N ASN A 86 -23.84 -11.98 -18.62
CA ASN A 86 -23.18 -12.30 -19.88
C ASN A 86 -22.08 -11.27 -20.09
N ILE A 87 -20.82 -11.70 -20.16
CA ILE A 87 -19.67 -10.79 -20.15
C ILE A 87 -19.05 -10.73 -21.53
N SER A 88 -19.39 -9.68 -22.27
CA SER A 88 -18.87 -9.46 -23.62
C SER A 88 -17.35 -9.23 -23.62
N ASP A 89 -16.84 -8.49 -22.63
CA ASP A 89 -15.44 -8.06 -22.55
C ASP A 89 -14.88 -8.26 -21.11
N PRO A 90 -14.37 -9.46 -20.80
CA PRO A 90 -13.87 -9.80 -19.46
C PRO A 90 -12.69 -8.95 -18.99
N GLU A 91 -11.77 -8.64 -19.89
CA GLU A 91 -10.53 -7.90 -19.58
C GLU A 91 -10.82 -6.47 -19.10
N LYS A 92 -11.77 -5.78 -19.73
CA LYS A 92 -12.20 -4.44 -19.27
C LYS A 92 -12.84 -4.46 -17.88
N LEU A 93 -13.38 -5.59 -17.46
CA LEU A 93 -13.93 -5.80 -16.12
C LEU A 93 -12.90 -6.35 -15.13
N GLY A 94 -11.65 -6.55 -15.59
CA GLY A 94 -10.58 -7.12 -14.76
C GLY A 94 -10.81 -8.59 -14.42
N ILE A 95 -11.55 -9.32 -15.26
CA ILE A 95 -11.81 -10.75 -15.08
C ILE A 95 -10.84 -11.53 -15.97
N PRO A 96 -9.93 -12.31 -15.38
CA PRO A 96 -9.03 -13.17 -16.13
C PRO A 96 -9.79 -14.16 -17.02
N GLN A 97 -9.28 -14.38 -18.24
CA GLN A 97 -9.96 -15.21 -19.24
C GLN A 97 -10.13 -16.66 -18.79
N GLU A 98 -9.21 -17.18 -17.96
CA GLU A 98 -9.29 -18.52 -17.36
C GLU A 98 -10.48 -18.70 -16.40
N TYR A 99 -11.11 -17.60 -15.99
CA TYR A 99 -12.33 -17.59 -15.18
C TYR A 99 -13.58 -17.32 -16.00
N VAL A 100 -13.48 -17.37 -17.32
CA VAL A 100 -14.62 -17.24 -18.24
C VAL A 100 -14.83 -18.57 -18.96
N SER A 101 -16.08 -19.01 -18.97
CA SER A 101 -16.54 -20.11 -19.82
C SER A 101 -17.28 -19.53 -21.01
N GLU A 102 -16.84 -19.89 -22.20
CA GLU A 102 -17.57 -19.62 -23.43
C GLU A 102 -18.50 -20.79 -23.74
N GLY A 103 -19.76 -20.49 -24.03
CA GLY A 103 -20.76 -21.45 -24.50
C GLY A 103 -20.78 -21.53 -26.02
N GLU A 104 -21.35 -22.59 -26.57
CA GLU A 104 -21.45 -22.84 -28.02
C GLU A 104 -22.21 -21.72 -28.78
N ASN A 105 -23.04 -20.96 -28.07
CA ASN A 105 -23.77 -19.80 -28.58
C ASN A 105 -22.97 -18.49 -28.51
N GLY A 106 -21.67 -18.53 -28.19
CA GLY A 106 -20.81 -17.36 -27.98
C GLY A 106 -21.08 -16.59 -26.69
N SER A 107 -21.93 -17.12 -25.79
CA SER A 107 -22.16 -16.49 -24.48
C SER A 107 -20.97 -16.72 -23.56
N LYS A 108 -20.56 -15.69 -22.84
CA LYS A 108 -19.41 -15.72 -21.94
C LYS A 108 -19.88 -15.57 -20.50
N LYS A 109 -19.64 -16.61 -19.70
CA LYS A 109 -20.12 -16.74 -18.32
C LYS A 109 -18.95 -16.80 -17.35
N VAL A 110 -19.05 -16.13 -16.21
CA VAL A 110 -18.00 -16.17 -15.19
C VAL A 110 -18.10 -17.46 -14.38
N LEU A 111 -16.94 -18.12 -14.21
CA LEU A 111 -16.73 -19.23 -13.29
C LEU A 111 -16.64 -18.70 -11.85
N VAL A 112 -17.78 -18.42 -11.23
CA VAL A 112 -17.84 -17.87 -9.86
C VAL A 112 -17.35 -18.84 -8.78
N GLY A 113 -17.20 -20.13 -9.08
CA GLY A 113 -16.48 -21.07 -8.21
C GLY A 113 -14.98 -20.78 -8.12
N LYS A 114 -14.39 -20.17 -9.14
CA LYS A 114 -12.97 -19.78 -9.19
C LYS A 114 -12.75 -18.28 -8.97
N PHE A 115 -13.71 -17.46 -9.39
CA PHE A 115 -13.67 -15.99 -9.29
C PHE A 115 -14.93 -15.46 -8.62
N SER A 116 -15.01 -15.66 -7.30
CA SER A 116 -16.17 -15.30 -6.49
C SER A 116 -16.26 -13.79 -6.17
N GLU A 117 -15.16 -13.06 -6.40
CA GLU A 117 -15.01 -11.64 -6.14
C GLU A 117 -16.01 -10.79 -6.92
N ILE A 118 -16.37 -11.22 -8.14
CA ILE A 118 -17.41 -10.54 -8.93
C ILE A 118 -18.77 -10.56 -8.23
N CYS A 119 -19.03 -11.56 -7.37
CA CYS A 119 -20.29 -11.66 -6.66
C CYS A 119 -20.45 -10.60 -5.57
N ILE A 120 -19.35 -9.99 -5.08
CA ILE A 120 -19.37 -8.96 -4.03
C ILE A 120 -20.31 -7.82 -4.45
N THR A 121 -20.14 -7.34 -5.68
CA THR A 121 -20.85 -6.18 -6.24
C THR A 121 -22.08 -6.57 -7.06
N CYS A 122 -22.42 -7.86 -7.16
CA CYS A 122 -23.50 -8.32 -8.02
C CYS A 122 -24.87 -7.76 -7.57
N PRO A 123 -25.54 -6.93 -8.39
CA PRO A 123 -26.86 -6.39 -8.06
C PRO A 123 -27.99 -7.42 -8.31
N LEU A 124 -27.69 -8.49 -9.04
CA LEU A 124 -28.62 -9.56 -9.40
C LEU A 124 -28.52 -10.76 -8.43
N TYR A 125 -27.98 -10.55 -7.22
CA TYR A 125 -27.93 -11.61 -6.23
C TYR A 125 -29.34 -12.02 -5.81
N ASP A 126 -29.63 -13.31 -5.90
CA ASP A 126 -30.92 -13.87 -5.49
C ASP A 126 -30.70 -15.23 -4.81
N PRO A 127 -31.05 -15.42 -3.53
CA PRO A 127 -30.76 -16.64 -2.78
C PRO A 127 -31.52 -17.87 -3.29
N LYS A 128 -30.88 -19.05 -3.21
CA LYS A 128 -31.54 -20.36 -3.41
C LYS A 128 -32.60 -20.56 -2.31
N GLY A 129 -33.83 -20.87 -2.71
CA GLY A 129 -34.89 -21.29 -1.78
C GLY A 129 -35.77 -20.18 -1.19
N ARG A 130 -35.89 -19.03 -1.87
CA ARG A 130 -37.06 -18.14 -1.70
C ARG A 130 -38.18 -18.54 -2.65
#